data_AF-A0A558B866-F1
#
_entry.id   AF-A0A558B866-F1
#
_cell.length_a   1.000
_cell.length_b   1.000
_cell.length_c   1.000
_cell.angle_alpha   90.00
_cell.angle_beta   90.00
_cell.angle_gamma   90.00
#
_symmetry.space_group_name_H-M   'P 1'
#
loop_
_entity.id
_entity.type
_entity.pdbx_description
1 polymer ?
#
loop_
_entity_poly.entity_id
_entity_poly.type
_entity_poly.pdbx_seq_one_letter_code
_entity_poly.pdbx_strand_id
1 'polypeptide(L)'
;MKLTSKFLATAALLTASATAMAHPGHTEGGFTSGLLHPMLGLDHLLAMAAIGFWSVRQSKLMKNATPAFVIGGMVLGAALAWGGLSLPGVETGITFSVLVAGILIATLAKLPTAVGGTLVGAFMLFHGFAHGAEMPEGATLAAYLAGFSIATLAITLVGRGLGSLMLRADSRFSRGIGGVLAVAGAYLAAA
;
A
#
# COMPACT_ATOMS: atom_id res chain seq x y z
N MET A 1 -43.52 -13.06 17.10
CA MET A 1 -42.66 -14.26 16.94
C MET A 1 -42.04 -14.45 15.55
N LYS A 2 -42.61 -13.95 14.44
CA LYS A 2 -42.03 -14.16 13.09
C LYS A 2 -40.84 -13.26 12.73
N LEU A 3 -40.73 -12.06 13.31
CA LEU A 3 -39.64 -11.12 12.99
C LEU A 3 -38.32 -11.51 13.65
N THR A 4 -38.35 -11.95 14.91
CA THR A 4 -37.17 -12.38 15.68
C THR A 4 -36.52 -13.64 15.09
N SER A 5 -37.32 -14.58 14.57
CA SER A 5 -36.83 -15.76 13.85
C SER A 5 -36.12 -15.42 12.54
N LYS A 6 -36.58 -14.37 11.82
CA LYS A 6 -35.91 -13.89 10.60
C LYS A 6 -34.57 -13.22 10.90
N PHE A 7 -34.49 -12.41 11.98
CA PHE A 7 -33.24 -11.80 12.43
C PHE A 7 -32.21 -12.81 12.93
N LEU A 8 -32.66 -13.85 13.64
CA LEU A 8 -31.79 -14.96 14.06
C LEU A 8 -31.30 -15.78 12.85
N ALA A 9 -32.15 -15.98 11.85
CA ALA A 9 -31.76 -16.67 10.61
C ALA A 9 -30.74 -15.85 9.80
N THR A 10 -30.94 -14.53 9.63
CA THR A 10 -29.95 -13.68 8.95
C THR A 10 -28.65 -13.56 9.72
N ALA A 11 -28.69 -13.47 11.04
CA ALA A 11 -27.49 -13.49 11.87
C ALA A 11 -26.74 -14.84 11.75
N ALA A 12 -27.46 -15.97 11.74
CA ALA A 12 -26.87 -17.29 11.55
C ALA A 12 -26.27 -17.48 10.14
N LEU A 13 -26.91 -16.94 9.11
CA LEU A 13 -26.39 -16.91 7.73
C LEU A 13 -25.14 -16.04 7.59
N LEU A 14 -25.07 -14.91 8.30
CA LEU A 14 -23.90 -14.03 8.35
C LEU A 14 -22.73 -14.65 9.13
N THR A 15 -22.99 -15.45 10.17
CA THR A 15 -21.94 -16.20 10.87
C THR A 15 -21.51 -17.45 10.10
N ALA A 16 -22.40 -18.06 9.33
CA ALA A 16 -22.09 -19.21 8.49
C ALA A 16 -21.17 -18.86 7.32
N SER A 17 -21.26 -17.64 6.76
CA SER A 17 -20.32 -17.17 5.74
C SER A 17 -18.90 -17.02 6.30
N ALA A 18 -18.76 -16.62 7.58
CA ALA A 18 -17.47 -16.56 8.26
C ALA A 18 -16.86 -17.95 8.46
N THR A 19 -17.67 -19.00 8.67
CA THR A 19 -17.18 -20.39 8.80
C THR A 19 -16.92 -21.07 7.45
N ALA A 20 -17.61 -20.68 6.37
CA ALA A 20 -17.34 -21.20 5.03
C ALA A 20 -15.98 -20.74 4.47
N MET A 21 -15.40 -19.67 5.05
CA MET A 21 -14.04 -19.19 4.80
C MET A 21 -12.95 -19.98 5.55
N ALA A 22 -13.31 -20.98 6.36
CA ALA A 22 -12.39 -21.68 7.26
C ALA A 22 -11.87 -23.02 6.73
N HIS A 23 -12.11 -23.38 5.46
CA HIS A 23 -11.38 -24.48 4.82
C HIS A 23 -10.09 -23.94 4.21
N PRO A 24 -8.89 -24.27 4.74
CA PRO A 24 -7.62 -24.00 4.07
C PRO A 24 -7.46 -25.03 2.95
N GLY A 25 -8.35 -24.96 1.95
CA GLY A 25 -8.24 -25.70 0.72
C GLY A 25 -7.10 -25.12 -0.08
N HIS A 26 -6.03 -25.88 -0.17
CA HIS A 26 -4.88 -25.66 -1.04
C HIS A 26 -5.31 -25.07 -2.39
N THR A 27 -4.59 -24.04 -2.85
CA THR A 27 -4.63 -23.35 -4.16
C THR A 27 -5.45 -22.07 -4.33
N GLU A 28 -6.47 -21.75 -3.51
CA GLU A 28 -7.36 -20.60 -3.82
C GLU A 28 -7.15 -19.31 -3.00
N GLY A 29 -6.40 -19.37 -1.89
CA GLY A 29 -6.21 -18.22 -0.98
C GLY A 29 -5.10 -17.24 -1.36
N GLY A 30 -4.15 -17.61 -2.22
CA GLY A 30 -2.97 -16.79 -2.48
C GLY A 30 -3.29 -15.44 -3.12
N PHE A 31 -4.08 -15.45 -4.19
CA PHE A 31 -4.45 -14.22 -4.91
C PHE A 31 -5.33 -13.29 -4.06
N THR A 32 -6.36 -13.83 -3.42
CA THR A 32 -7.29 -13.06 -2.59
C THR A 32 -6.60 -12.50 -1.35
N SER A 33 -5.71 -13.28 -0.72
CA SER A 33 -4.84 -12.79 0.34
C SER A 33 -3.94 -11.66 -0.16
N GLY A 34 -3.27 -11.86 -1.30
CA GLY A 34 -2.44 -10.81 -1.89
C GLY A 34 -3.22 -9.53 -2.20
N LEU A 35 -4.47 -9.66 -2.63
CA LEU A 35 -5.34 -8.51 -2.92
C LEU A 35 -5.75 -7.76 -1.65
N LEU A 36 -6.09 -8.48 -0.57
CA LEU A 36 -6.61 -7.89 0.67
C LEU A 36 -5.51 -7.39 1.60
N HIS A 37 -4.38 -8.08 1.69
CA HIS A 37 -3.31 -7.79 2.65
C HIS A 37 -2.84 -6.33 2.62
N PRO A 38 -2.55 -5.72 1.45
CA PRO A 38 -2.09 -4.32 1.38
C PRO A 38 -3.15 -3.31 1.79
N MET A 39 -4.41 -3.71 1.75
CA MET A 39 -5.53 -2.84 2.08
C MET A 39 -5.75 -2.71 3.59
N LEU A 40 -5.10 -3.56 4.41
CA LEU A 40 -5.28 -3.58 5.85
C LEU A 40 -4.25 -2.71 6.59
N GLY A 41 -3.08 -2.49 5.99
CA GLY A 41 -2.01 -1.65 6.57
C GLY A 41 -2.25 -0.16 6.32
N LEU A 42 -2.41 0.61 7.40
CA LEU A 42 -2.62 2.07 7.29
C LEU A 42 -1.38 2.77 6.73
N ASP A 43 -0.21 2.40 7.19
CA ASP A 43 1.09 2.84 6.68
C ASP A 43 1.25 2.57 5.18
N HIS A 44 0.89 1.38 4.71
CA HIS A 44 0.89 1.01 3.30
C HIS A 44 -0.07 1.88 2.49
N LEU A 45 -1.33 1.97 2.92
CA LEU A 45 -2.35 2.80 2.27
C LEU A 45 -1.90 4.26 2.15
N LEU A 46 -1.40 4.84 3.24
CA LEU A 46 -0.92 6.22 3.25
C LEU A 46 0.29 6.41 2.33
N ALA A 47 1.28 5.51 2.38
CA ALA A 47 2.47 5.60 1.54
C ALA A 47 2.12 5.47 0.04
N MET A 48 1.33 4.48 -0.35
CA MET A 48 0.97 4.28 -1.77
C MET A 48 0.14 5.44 -2.31
N ALA A 49 -0.85 5.89 -1.54
CA ALA A 49 -1.66 7.04 -1.93
C ALA A 49 -0.81 8.32 -2.03
N ALA A 50 0.11 8.55 -1.08
CA ALA A 50 0.99 9.70 -1.09
C ALA A 50 1.95 9.70 -2.29
N ILE A 51 2.59 8.56 -2.60
CA ILE A 51 3.45 8.44 -3.77
C ILE A 51 2.68 8.66 -5.08
N GLY A 52 1.48 8.08 -5.19
CA GLY A 52 0.55 8.34 -6.28
C GLY A 52 0.24 9.82 -6.43
N PHE A 53 -0.17 10.46 -5.34
CA PHE A 53 -0.51 11.88 -5.27
C PHE A 53 0.68 12.77 -5.68
N TRP A 54 1.86 12.50 -5.14
CA TRP A 54 3.08 13.26 -5.40
C TRP A 54 3.56 13.13 -6.86
N SER A 55 3.39 11.96 -7.47
CA SER A 55 3.88 11.66 -8.82
C SER A 55 3.37 12.60 -9.91
N VAL A 56 2.17 13.16 -9.74
CA VAL A 56 1.51 14.00 -10.76
C VAL A 56 2.20 15.34 -10.98
N ARG A 57 2.93 15.84 -9.97
CA ARG A 57 3.68 17.10 -10.02
C ARG A 57 5.09 16.92 -10.58
N GLN A 58 5.53 15.68 -10.79
CA GLN A 58 6.87 15.36 -11.29
C GLN A 58 6.96 15.47 -12.82
N SER A 59 8.16 15.27 -13.37
CA SER A 59 8.39 15.22 -14.82
C SER A 59 7.49 14.16 -15.48
N LYS A 60 7.16 14.32 -16.76
CA LYS A 60 6.34 13.33 -17.50
C LYS A 60 6.94 11.92 -17.40
N LEU A 61 8.27 11.82 -17.47
CA LEU A 61 8.99 10.57 -17.31
C LEU A 61 8.79 9.99 -15.90
N MET A 62 9.07 10.74 -14.84
CA MET A 62 8.91 10.25 -13.46
C MET A 62 7.46 9.88 -13.15
N LYS A 63 6.51 10.73 -13.57
CA LYS A 63 5.08 10.46 -13.45
C LYS A 63 4.72 9.12 -14.09
N ASN A 64 5.19 8.83 -15.30
CA ASN A 64 4.86 7.59 -15.99
C ASN A 64 5.64 6.38 -15.49
N ALA A 65 6.85 6.58 -14.98
CA ALA A 65 7.70 5.52 -14.43
C ALA A 65 7.33 5.13 -12.98
N THR A 66 6.61 6.00 -12.25
CA THR A 66 6.23 5.76 -10.83
C THR A 66 5.60 4.38 -10.60
N PRO A 67 4.60 3.91 -11.39
CA PRO A 67 4.03 2.58 -11.20
C PRO A 67 5.06 1.44 -11.32
N ALA A 68 6.06 1.59 -12.19
CA ALA A 68 7.13 0.60 -12.35
C ALA A 68 8.08 0.58 -11.15
N PHE A 69 8.41 1.74 -10.58
CA PHE A 69 9.21 1.81 -9.34
C PHE A 69 8.44 1.23 -8.14
N VAL A 70 7.13 1.50 -8.06
CA VAL A 70 6.24 0.93 -7.04
C VAL A 70 6.24 -0.58 -7.10
N ILE A 71 5.87 -1.17 -8.25
CA ILE A 71 5.83 -2.62 -8.39
C ILE A 71 7.22 -3.25 -8.30
N GLY A 72 8.22 -2.65 -8.92
CA GLY A 72 9.59 -3.16 -8.91
C GLY A 72 10.14 -3.28 -7.49
N GLY A 73 10.00 -2.24 -6.66
CA GLY A 73 10.42 -2.29 -5.27
C GLY A 73 9.59 -3.28 -4.46
N MET A 74 8.26 -3.26 -4.60
CA MET A 74 7.35 -4.17 -3.90
C MET A 74 7.66 -5.65 -4.16
N VAL A 75 7.79 -6.03 -5.44
CA VAL A 75 8.09 -7.41 -5.84
C VAL A 75 9.49 -7.81 -5.38
N LEU A 76 10.47 -6.92 -5.51
CA LEU A 76 11.83 -7.19 -5.05
C LEU A 76 11.87 -7.41 -3.54
N GLY A 77 11.26 -6.53 -2.75
CA GLY A 77 11.16 -6.69 -1.30
C GLY A 77 10.50 -7.99 -0.89
N ALA A 78 9.34 -8.30 -1.49
CA ALA A 78 8.61 -9.53 -1.20
C ALA A 78 9.40 -10.79 -1.58
N ALA A 79 10.11 -10.77 -2.71
CA ALA A 79 10.98 -11.87 -3.14
C ALA A 79 12.17 -12.08 -2.20
N LEU A 80 12.76 -11.00 -1.67
CA LEU A 80 13.84 -11.09 -0.67
C LEU A 80 13.34 -11.74 0.63
N ALA A 81 12.17 -11.32 1.13
CA ALA A 81 11.55 -11.92 2.30
C ALA A 81 11.22 -13.40 2.09
N TRP A 82 10.62 -13.73 0.94
CA TRP A 82 10.33 -15.12 0.55
C TRP A 82 11.60 -15.98 0.46
N GLY A 83 12.71 -15.40 0.01
CA GLY A 83 14.02 -16.06 -0.04
C GLY A 83 14.65 -16.32 1.34
N GLY A 84 14.00 -15.92 2.44
CA GLY A 84 14.49 -16.13 3.80
C GLY A 84 15.58 -15.14 4.22
N LEU A 85 15.78 -14.05 3.48
CA LEU A 85 16.70 -13.00 3.89
C LEU A 85 16.11 -12.20 5.04
N SER A 86 16.98 -11.67 5.90
CA SER A 86 16.60 -10.66 6.88
C SER A 86 16.98 -9.28 6.37
N LEU A 87 16.06 -8.33 6.49
CA LEU A 87 16.30 -6.92 6.18
C LEU A 87 16.16 -6.14 7.49
N PRO A 88 17.22 -5.50 8.01
CA PRO A 88 17.09 -4.67 9.20
C PRO A 88 16.36 -3.36 8.89
N GLY A 89 15.66 -2.83 9.88
CA GLY A 89 15.02 -1.50 9.80
C GLY A 89 13.80 -1.41 8.89
N VAL A 90 13.07 -2.52 8.66
CA VAL A 90 11.87 -2.55 7.81
C VAL A 90 10.81 -1.57 8.30
N GLU A 91 10.48 -1.63 9.59
CA GLU A 91 9.51 -0.72 10.22
C GLU A 91 9.95 0.74 10.10
N THR A 92 11.24 1.03 10.33
CA THR A 92 11.80 2.38 10.13
C THR A 92 11.66 2.82 8.68
N GLY A 93 11.95 1.96 7.70
CA GLY A 93 11.80 2.26 6.28
C GLY A 93 10.34 2.54 5.88
N ILE A 94 9.40 1.76 6.42
CA ILE A 94 7.96 1.93 6.20
C ILE A 94 7.46 3.26 6.79
N THR A 95 7.77 3.55 8.04
CA THR A 95 7.32 4.77 8.71
C THR A 95 7.95 6.03 8.09
N PHE A 96 9.24 5.97 7.75
CA PHE A 96 9.91 7.05 6.99
C PHE A 96 9.30 7.28 5.61
N SER A 97 8.80 6.24 4.95
CA SER A 97 8.16 6.41 3.63
C SER A 97 6.95 7.35 3.70
N VAL A 98 6.11 7.20 4.73
CA VAL A 98 4.93 8.05 4.96
C VAL A 98 5.36 9.47 5.31
N LEU A 99 6.32 9.60 6.24
CA LEU A 99 6.86 10.89 6.67
C LEU A 99 7.44 11.68 5.49
N VAL A 100 8.35 11.06 4.74
CA VAL A 100 9.06 11.72 3.64
C VAL A 100 8.11 12.00 2.49
N ALA A 101 7.21 11.09 2.12
CA ALA A 101 6.21 11.35 1.09
C ALA A 101 5.29 12.53 1.49
N GLY A 102 4.89 12.61 2.76
CA GLY A 102 4.17 13.76 3.32
C GLY A 102 4.94 15.06 3.18
N ILE A 103 6.21 15.09 3.57
CA ILE A 103 7.09 16.27 3.43
C ILE A 103 7.22 16.69 1.97
N LEU A 104 7.42 15.74 1.04
CA LEU A 104 7.52 16.02 -0.39
C LEU A 104 6.24 16.66 -0.94
N ILE A 105 5.07 16.20 -0.49
CA ILE A 105 3.78 16.80 -0.85
C ILE A 105 3.62 18.19 -0.19
N ALA A 106 3.96 18.33 1.10
CA ALA A 106 3.82 19.57 1.88
C ALA A 106 4.64 20.72 1.30
N THR A 107 5.83 20.39 0.81
CA THR A 107 6.77 21.32 0.21
C THR A 107 6.60 21.46 -1.31
N LEU A 108 5.71 20.66 -1.91
CA LEU A 108 5.52 20.56 -3.37
C LEU A 108 6.82 20.24 -4.11
N ALA A 109 7.72 19.50 -3.46
CA ALA A 109 9.05 19.22 -3.96
C ALA A 109 9.00 18.44 -5.27
N LYS A 110 9.84 18.87 -6.22
CA LYS A 110 10.13 18.15 -7.46
C LYS A 110 11.52 17.57 -7.38
N LEU A 111 11.66 16.30 -7.72
CA LEU A 111 12.94 15.60 -7.70
C LEU A 111 13.36 15.24 -9.14
N PRO A 112 14.67 15.21 -9.43
CA PRO A 112 15.16 14.54 -10.63
C PRO A 112 14.66 13.09 -10.66
N THR A 113 14.30 12.59 -11.85
CA THR A 113 13.70 11.25 -12.02
C THR A 113 14.54 10.15 -11.36
N ALA A 114 15.87 10.22 -11.47
CA ALA A 114 16.76 9.23 -10.85
C ALA A 114 16.60 9.21 -9.32
N VAL A 115 16.67 10.39 -8.68
CA VAL A 115 16.53 10.52 -7.22
C VAL A 115 15.13 10.10 -6.75
N GLY A 116 14.09 10.61 -7.41
CA GLY A 116 12.71 10.28 -7.06
C GLY A 116 12.38 8.80 -7.28
N GLY A 117 12.87 8.21 -8.38
CA GLY A 117 12.69 6.80 -8.70
C GLY A 117 13.38 5.88 -7.71
N THR A 118 14.64 6.18 -7.35
CA THR A 118 15.38 5.44 -6.33
C THR A 118 14.71 5.54 -4.97
N LEU A 119 14.25 6.73 -4.57
CA LEU A 119 13.55 6.93 -3.30
C LEU A 119 12.25 6.11 -3.24
N VAL A 120 11.43 6.19 -4.29
CA VAL A 120 10.20 5.38 -4.39
C VAL A 120 10.56 3.90 -4.33
N GLY A 121 11.47 3.42 -5.17
CA GLY A 121 11.86 2.01 -5.17
C GLY A 121 12.34 1.51 -3.80
N ALA A 122 13.12 2.31 -3.08
CA ALA A 122 13.60 1.98 -1.73
C ALA A 122 12.45 1.86 -0.71
N PHE A 123 11.51 2.81 -0.70
CA PHE A 123 10.32 2.71 0.18
C PHE A 123 9.51 1.45 -0.12
N MET A 124 9.31 1.18 -1.41
CA MET A 124 8.49 0.06 -1.88
C MET A 124 9.16 -1.27 -1.58
N LEU A 125 10.48 -1.32 -1.53
CA LEU A 125 11.24 -2.49 -1.10
C LEU A 125 10.96 -2.84 0.37
N PHE A 126 10.92 -1.86 1.28
CA PHE A 126 10.60 -2.13 2.69
C PHE A 126 9.16 -2.61 2.87
N HIS A 127 8.19 -1.93 2.23
CA HIS A 127 6.79 -2.38 2.23
C HIS A 127 6.64 -3.79 1.64
N GLY A 128 7.25 -4.02 0.48
CA GLY A 128 7.23 -5.32 -0.18
C GLY A 128 7.84 -6.41 0.69
N PHE A 129 8.93 -6.12 1.39
CA PHE A 129 9.55 -7.05 2.32
C PHE A 129 8.62 -7.43 3.48
N ALA A 130 7.98 -6.45 4.13
CA ALA A 130 7.00 -6.74 5.20
C ALA A 130 5.85 -7.61 4.70
N HIS A 131 5.24 -7.25 3.57
CA HIS A 131 4.15 -8.04 2.99
C HIS A 131 4.58 -9.44 2.53
N GLY A 132 5.81 -9.60 2.05
CA GLY A 132 6.36 -10.92 1.71
C GLY A 132 6.64 -11.78 2.94
N ALA A 133 7.11 -11.16 4.03
CA ALA A 133 7.38 -11.85 5.29
C ALA A 133 6.10 -12.32 5.99
N GLU A 134 5.00 -11.58 5.82
CA GLU A 134 3.68 -11.90 6.38
C GLU A 134 2.81 -12.75 5.44
N MET A 135 3.34 -13.19 4.29
CA MET A 135 2.59 -13.99 3.33
C MET A 135 2.07 -15.28 4.00
N PRO A 136 0.77 -15.64 3.87
CA PRO A 136 0.24 -16.82 4.53
C PRO A 136 0.96 -18.11 4.13
N GLU A 137 1.21 -18.97 5.12
CA GLU A 137 1.76 -20.30 4.87
C GLU A 137 0.85 -21.08 3.90
N GLY A 138 1.46 -21.70 2.88
CA GLY A 138 0.76 -22.47 1.87
C GLY A 138 0.14 -21.67 0.71
N ALA A 139 0.17 -20.33 0.75
CA ALA A 139 -0.16 -19.52 -0.42
C ALA A 139 0.93 -19.66 -1.50
N THR A 140 0.55 -19.60 -2.78
CA THR A 140 1.53 -19.58 -3.86
C THR A 140 2.06 -18.16 -4.03
N LEU A 141 3.39 -18.00 -4.03
CA LEU A 141 4.03 -16.70 -4.17
C LEU A 141 3.53 -15.95 -5.43
N ALA A 142 3.41 -16.65 -6.55
CA ALA A 142 2.96 -16.05 -7.81
C ALA A 142 1.52 -15.50 -7.72
N ALA A 143 0.58 -16.24 -7.12
CA ALA A 143 -0.79 -15.76 -6.97
C ALA A 143 -0.86 -14.58 -5.98
N TYR A 144 -0.14 -14.69 -4.86
CA TYR A 144 -0.04 -13.61 -3.88
C TYR A 144 0.51 -12.32 -4.51
N LEU A 145 1.65 -12.39 -5.19
CA LEU A 145 2.27 -11.24 -5.85
C LEU A 145 1.37 -10.64 -6.94
N ALA A 146 0.57 -11.43 -7.64
CA ALA A 146 -0.38 -10.92 -8.63
C ALA A 146 -1.48 -10.07 -7.97
N GLY A 147 -2.14 -10.59 -6.93
CA GLY A 147 -3.17 -9.84 -6.19
C GLY A 147 -2.58 -8.60 -5.49
N PHE A 148 -1.42 -8.78 -4.86
CA PHE A 148 -0.63 -7.75 -4.19
C PHE A 148 -0.27 -6.59 -5.10
N SER A 149 0.22 -6.90 -6.29
CA SER A 149 0.60 -5.89 -7.29
C SER A 149 -0.62 -5.12 -7.78
N ILE A 150 -1.75 -5.79 -8.00
CA ILE A 150 -3.01 -5.15 -8.42
C ILE A 150 -3.51 -4.19 -7.34
N ALA A 151 -3.58 -4.63 -6.08
CA ALA A 151 -4.01 -3.79 -4.96
C ALA A 151 -3.12 -2.56 -4.80
N THR A 152 -1.80 -2.76 -4.79
CA THR A 152 -0.82 -1.68 -4.65
C THR A 152 -0.94 -0.65 -5.78
N LEU A 153 -1.06 -1.11 -7.03
CA LEU A 153 -1.25 -0.22 -8.17
C LEU A 153 -2.58 0.52 -8.08
N ALA A 154 -3.66 -0.14 -7.67
CA ALA A 154 -4.96 0.49 -7.52
C ALA A 154 -4.89 1.65 -6.52
N ILE A 155 -4.32 1.43 -5.33
CA ILE A 155 -4.15 2.48 -4.30
C ILE A 155 -3.30 3.64 -4.84
N THR A 156 -2.18 3.31 -5.50
CA THR A 156 -1.27 4.31 -6.10
C THR A 156 -1.98 5.14 -7.17
N LEU A 157 -2.79 4.51 -8.03
CA LEU A 157 -3.54 5.18 -9.08
C LEU A 157 -4.69 6.03 -8.54
N VAL A 158 -5.35 5.60 -7.45
CA VAL A 158 -6.33 6.42 -6.72
C VAL A 158 -5.65 7.67 -6.14
N GLY A 159 -4.51 7.52 -5.47
CA GLY A 159 -3.72 8.63 -4.98
C GLY A 159 -3.31 9.61 -6.10
N ARG A 160 -2.90 9.07 -7.24
CA ARG A 160 -2.59 9.85 -8.45
C ARG A 160 -3.82 10.59 -9.01
N GLY A 161 -5.00 9.96 -8.97
CA GLY A 161 -6.27 10.60 -9.33
C GLY A 161 -6.55 11.82 -8.45
N LEU A 162 -6.44 11.65 -7.13
CA LEU A 162 -6.60 12.73 -6.15
C LEU A 162 -5.56 13.84 -6.37
N GLY A 163 -4.29 13.49 -6.57
CA GLY A 163 -3.24 14.46 -6.89
C GLY A 163 -3.54 15.24 -8.17
N SER A 164 -4.07 14.58 -9.19
CA SER A 164 -4.44 15.21 -10.46
C SER A 164 -5.59 16.21 -10.29
N LEU A 165 -6.58 15.88 -9.45
CA LEU A 165 -7.66 16.80 -9.10
C LEU A 165 -7.11 18.03 -8.35
N MET A 166 -6.16 17.82 -7.43
CA MET A 166 -5.52 18.87 -6.64
C MET A 166 -4.54 19.75 -7.43
N LEU A 167 -4.22 19.43 -8.68
CA LEU A 167 -3.51 20.35 -9.57
C LEU A 167 -4.37 21.58 -9.95
N ARG A 168 -5.70 21.44 -9.89
CA ARG A 168 -6.66 22.52 -10.20
C ARG A 168 -7.08 23.33 -8.98
N ALA A 169 -6.77 22.84 -7.78
CA ALA A 169 -7.09 23.49 -6.51
C ALA A 169 -5.96 24.43 -6.05
N ASP A 170 -6.24 25.28 -5.06
CA ASP A 170 -5.19 26.06 -4.41
C ASP A 170 -4.14 25.12 -3.78
N SER A 171 -2.87 25.44 -3.99
CA SER A 171 -1.74 24.66 -3.50
C SER A 171 -1.79 24.39 -1.99
N ARG A 172 -2.41 25.26 -1.19
CA ARG A 172 -2.57 25.12 0.27
C ARG A 172 -3.23 23.79 0.65
N PHE A 173 -4.18 23.29 -0.14
CA PHE A 173 -4.81 21.99 0.12
C PHE A 173 -3.82 20.84 -0.04
N SER A 174 -3.03 20.84 -1.11
CA SER A 174 -1.95 19.85 -1.29
C SER A 174 -0.96 19.94 -0.13
N ARG A 175 -0.57 21.16 0.27
CA ARG A 175 0.38 21.36 1.36
C ARG A 175 -0.17 20.86 2.70
N GLY A 176 -1.45 21.10 2.98
CA GLY A 176 -2.14 20.60 4.18
C GLY A 176 -2.20 19.08 4.23
N ILE A 177 -2.57 18.43 3.11
CA ILE A 177 -2.56 16.95 3.00
C ILE A 177 -1.16 16.41 3.28
N GLY A 178 -0.13 17.00 2.66
CA GLY A 178 1.26 16.62 2.91
C GLY A 178 1.68 16.81 4.37
N GLY A 179 1.25 17.91 5.00
CA GLY A 179 1.52 18.17 6.42
C GLY A 179 0.88 17.12 7.34
N VAL A 180 -0.39 16.76 7.10
CA VAL A 180 -1.07 15.68 7.84
C VAL A 180 -0.34 14.34 7.67
N LEU A 181 0.06 14.00 6.44
CA LEU A 181 0.83 12.78 6.18
C LEU A 181 2.20 12.78 6.87
N ALA A 182 2.90 13.92 6.85
CA ALA A 182 4.18 14.06 7.53
C ALA A 182 4.04 13.86 9.05
N VAL A 183 3.02 14.46 9.66
CA VAL A 183 2.72 14.26 11.09
C VAL A 183 2.35 12.81 11.39
N ALA A 184 1.52 12.18 10.56
CA ALA A 184 1.18 10.77 10.71
C ALA A 184 2.42 9.86 10.61
N GLY A 185 3.29 10.10 9.63
CA GLY A 185 4.54 9.35 9.49
C GLY A 185 5.50 9.57 10.65
N ALA A 186 5.62 10.80 11.17
CA ALA A 186 6.43 11.11 12.35
C ALA A 186 5.89 10.41 13.60
N TYR A 187 4.57 10.37 13.76
CA TYR A 187 3.92 9.65 14.85
C TYR A 187 4.19 8.14 14.75
N LEU A 188 3.99 7.54 13.57
CA LEU A 188 4.26 6.12 13.35
C LEU A 188 5.74 5.76 13.60
N ALA A 189 6.67 6.65 13.25
CA ALA A 189 8.11 6.43 13.49
C ALA A 189 8.52 6.55 14.97
N ALA A 190 7.67 7.16 15.81
CA ALA A 190 7.95 7.40 17.23
C ALA A 190 7.13 6.50 18.17
N ALA A 191 6.15 5.77 17.65
CA ALA A 191 5.32 4.80 18.37
C ALA A 191 6.05 3.46 18.51
#